data_AF-A0A7S3ZW33-F1
#
_entry.id   AF-A0A7S3ZW33-F1
#
_cell.length_a   1.000
_cell.length_b   1.000
_cell.length_c   1.000
_cell.angle_alpha   90.00
_cell.angle_beta   90.00
_cell.angle_gamma   90.00
#
_symmetry.space_group_name_H-M   'P 1'
#
loop_
_entity.id
_entity.type
_entity.pdbx_description
1 polymer ?
#
loop_
_entity_poly.entity_id
_entity_poly.type
_entity_poly.pdbx_seq_one_letter_code
_entity_poly.pdbx_strand_id
1 'polypeptide(L)'
;MMMRATLVSLMGIALAFSSPLDNDSMPKFVKSARPAQTRRRLDECVNVVVSGSPLPELHGTYVQKGSCNNGWPRWECDKWGGCSETRYIWYQFDSNWHIGPNSCSDSAEIYTLDLDADLRSFSGTWNEYTTTGYWQPNSAISVTCAGDGMTDSSIRTAVAAWLSNSASAEATYGHISTWE
;
A
#
# COMPACT_ATOMS: atom_id res chain seq x y z
N MET A 1 31.55 11.08 77.50
CA MET A 1 32.88 11.09 76.85
C MET A 1 32.73 10.37 75.52
N MET A 2 32.33 11.11 74.49
CA MET A 2 33.16 11.74 73.45
C MET A 2 33.26 10.85 72.19
N MET A 3 32.65 11.39 71.12
CA MET A 3 32.85 11.06 69.70
C MET A 3 34.34 10.88 69.34
N ARG A 4 34.62 10.10 68.30
CA ARG A 4 35.24 10.63 67.07
C ARG A 4 35.34 9.59 65.95
N ALA A 5 34.97 10.06 64.76
CA ALA A 5 35.15 9.43 63.47
C ALA A 5 36.58 9.56 62.97
N THR A 6 36.99 8.65 62.08
CA THR A 6 38.13 8.86 61.17
C THR A 6 37.75 8.35 59.78
N LEU A 7 37.76 9.26 58.80
CA LEU A 7 37.69 8.99 57.37
C LEU A 7 39.05 8.48 56.86
N VAL A 8 39.03 7.51 55.95
CA VAL A 8 40.16 7.25 55.03
C VAL A 8 39.62 7.19 53.61
N SER A 9 40.19 8.04 52.77
CA SER A 9 40.00 8.13 51.32
C SER A 9 40.95 7.15 50.62
N LEU A 10 40.47 6.44 49.59
CA LEU A 10 41.32 5.84 48.57
C LEU A 10 40.57 5.80 47.23
N MET A 11 41.24 6.39 46.24
CA MET A 11 40.87 6.50 44.83
C MET A 11 40.80 5.13 44.14
N GLY A 12 39.94 5.02 43.12
CA GLY A 12 40.37 4.46 41.84
C GLY A 12 39.42 3.47 41.16
N ILE A 13 39.14 3.81 39.89
CA ILE A 13 38.79 2.93 38.76
C ILE A 13 37.28 2.70 38.56
N ALA A 14 36.74 3.58 37.72
CA ALA A 14 35.46 3.44 37.04
C ALA A 14 35.52 2.26 36.05
N LEU A 15 34.66 1.27 36.24
CA LEU A 15 34.23 0.36 35.18
C LEU A 15 32.79 0.73 34.81
N ALA A 16 32.67 1.35 33.64
CA ALA A 16 31.40 1.68 33.01
C ALA A 16 30.63 0.38 32.69
N PHE A 17 29.49 0.19 33.35
CA PHE A 17 28.49 -0.75 32.86
C PHE A 17 27.68 -0.08 31.75
N SER A 18 27.49 -0.87 30.70
CA SER A 18 27.01 -0.53 29.36
C SER A 18 25.70 0.28 29.36
N SER A 19 25.68 1.26 28.45
CA SER A 19 24.65 2.26 28.20
C SER A 19 23.28 1.67 27.82
N PRO A 20 22.17 2.41 28.05
CA PRO A 20 20.94 2.19 27.30
C PRO A 20 21.24 2.45 25.82
N LEU A 21 20.75 1.58 24.93
CA LEU A 21 20.93 1.73 23.49
C LEU A 21 20.48 3.14 23.06
N ASP A 22 21.46 3.96 22.66
CA ASP A 22 21.29 5.31 22.14
C ASP A 22 20.39 5.26 20.90
N ASN A 23 19.21 5.87 21.01
CA ASN A 23 18.22 6.00 19.95
C ASN A 23 18.65 7.00 18.84
N ASP A 24 19.89 7.49 18.88
CA ASP A 24 20.44 8.52 17.99
C ASP A 24 21.35 7.94 16.88
N SER A 25 21.54 6.61 16.81
CA SER A 25 22.35 5.95 15.78
C SER A 25 21.57 5.39 14.58
N MET A 26 20.25 5.61 14.49
CA MET A 26 19.54 5.38 13.22
C MET A 26 19.84 6.54 12.27
N PRO A 27 20.19 6.28 10.99
CA PRO A 27 20.30 7.36 10.02
C PRO A 27 18.98 8.13 10.04
N LYS A 28 19.06 9.42 10.35
CA LYS A 28 17.93 10.35 10.31
C LYS A 28 17.49 10.42 8.86
N PHE A 29 16.67 9.49 8.42
CA PHE A 29 15.84 9.67 7.24
C PHE A 29 14.99 10.88 7.57
N VAL A 30 15.31 11.99 6.89
CA VAL A 30 14.46 13.16 6.84
C VAL A 30 13.08 12.62 6.50
N LYS A 31 12.15 12.63 7.47
CA LYS A 31 10.74 12.42 7.20
C LYS A 31 10.39 13.53 6.23
N SER A 32 10.36 13.21 4.94
CA SER A 32 9.60 13.97 3.98
C SER A 32 8.17 13.91 4.51
N ALA A 33 7.80 14.92 5.28
CA ALA A 33 6.45 15.11 5.75
C ALA A 33 5.63 15.47 4.51
N ARG A 34 5.26 14.45 3.72
CA ARG A 34 4.17 14.61 2.78
C ARG A 34 2.95 14.99 3.63
N PRO A 35 2.29 16.11 3.33
CA PRO A 35 1.15 16.56 4.11
C PRO A 35 0.12 15.42 4.15
N ALA A 36 -0.55 15.28 5.29
CA ALA A 36 -1.60 14.28 5.52
C ALA A 36 -2.43 14.13 4.24
N GLN A 37 -2.25 13.00 3.54
CA GLN A 37 -3.03 12.70 2.36
C GLN A 37 -4.48 12.76 2.81
N THR A 38 -5.21 13.75 2.31
CA THR A 38 -6.63 13.84 2.54
C THR A 38 -7.21 12.53 2.00
N ARG A 39 -7.98 11.78 2.80
CA ARG A 39 -8.65 10.50 2.43
C ARG A 39 -9.35 10.50 1.05
N ARG A 40 -9.54 11.69 0.51
CA ARG A 40 -10.09 12.05 -0.79
C ARG A 40 -9.05 12.07 -1.92
N ARG A 41 -7.88 11.43 -1.76
CA ARG A 41 -6.79 11.36 -2.78
C ARG A 41 -6.39 9.93 -3.17
N LEU A 42 -7.17 8.93 -2.73
CA LEU A 42 -7.07 7.51 -3.09
C LEU A 42 -8.06 7.10 -4.19
N ASP A 43 -8.71 8.11 -4.76
CA ASP A 43 -9.80 8.13 -5.71
C ASP A 43 -9.33 8.09 -7.18
N GLU A 44 -8.04 7.92 -7.44
CA GLU A 44 -7.52 7.73 -8.82
C GLU A 44 -7.33 6.25 -9.21
N CYS A 45 -7.43 5.31 -8.26
CA CYS A 45 -7.46 3.87 -8.57
C CYS A 45 -8.91 3.39 -8.55
N VAL A 46 -9.67 3.67 -9.60
CA VAL A 46 -11.04 3.18 -9.69
C VAL A 46 -11.07 1.66 -9.88
N ASN A 47 -10.14 1.14 -10.68
CA ASN A 47 -9.94 -0.28 -10.89
C ASN A 47 -8.54 -0.74 -10.43
N VAL A 48 -8.48 -1.91 -9.81
CA VAL A 48 -7.25 -2.54 -9.35
C VAL A 48 -7.16 -3.93 -9.95
N VAL A 49 -6.08 -4.21 -10.66
CA VAL A 49 -5.82 -5.54 -11.25
C VAL A 49 -4.87 -6.28 -10.33
N VAL A 50 -5.30 -7.46 -9.89
CA VAL A 50 -4.51 -8.37 -9.06
C VAL A 50 -4.15 -9.60 -9.88
N SER A 51 -2.89 -10.01 -9.80
CA SER A 51 -2.40 -11.24 -10.43
C SER A 51 -1.21 -11.83 -9.66
N GLY A 52 -0.76 -13.02 -10.05
CA GLY A 52 0.47 -13.66 -9.55
C GLY A 52 0.32 -14.57 -8.33
N SER A 53 -0.88 -14.63 -7.74
CA SER A 53 -1.23 -15.63 -6.72
C SER A 53 -1.32 -17.05 -7.33
N PRO A 54 -1.08 -18.14 -6.59
CA PRO A 54 -1.50 -19.49 -7.00
C PRO A 54 -2.99 -19.75 -6.77
N LEU A 55 -3.71 -18.89 -6.05
CA LEU A 55 -5.16 -18.96 -5.81
C LEU A 55 -5.90 -18.15 -6.89
N PRO A 56 -6.49 -18.79 -7.91
CA PRO A 56 -7.07 -18.09 -9.06
C PRO A 56 -8.20 -17.13 -8.68
N GLU A 57 -8.92 -17.39 -7.59
CA GLU A 57 -9.99 -16.54 -7.06
C GLU A 57 -9.53 -15.14 -6.64
N LEU A 58 -8.23 -14.97 -6.34
CA LEU A 58 -7.65 -13.69 -5.94
C LEU A 58 -7.26 -12.83 -7.15
N HIS A 59 -7.20 -13.41 -8.35
CA HIS A 59 -6.84 -12.69 -9.57
C HIS A 59 -8.06 -12.05 -10.18
N GLY A 60 -7.85 -10.87 -10.76
CA GLY A 60 -8.85 -10.21 -11.56
C GLY A 60 -8.87 -8.71 -11.34
N THR A 61 -9.93 -8.10 -11.85
CA THR A 61 -10.16 -6.66 -11.78
C THR A 61 -11.13 -6.35 -10.65
N TYR A 62 -10.67 -5.55 -9.69
CA TYR A 62 -11.41 -5.11 -8.53
C TYR A 62 -11.87 -3.67 -8.75
N VAL A 63 -13.17 -3.45 -8.58
CA VAL A 63 -13.82 -2.15 -8.79
C VAL A 63 -14.13 -1.53 -7.44
N GLN A 64 -13.92 -0.23 -7.29
CA GLN A 64 -14.24 0.46 -6.05
C GLN A 64 -15.76 0.39 -5.77
N LYS A 65 -16.16 -0.25 -4.67
CA LYS A 65 -17.57 -0.46 -4.27
C LYS A 65 -17.91 0.15 -2.91
N GLY A 66 -17.21 1.21 -2.53
CA GLY A 66 -17.50 2.02 -1.36
C GLY A 66 -16.31 2.18 -0.43
N SER A 67 -16.59 2.19 0.87
CA SER A 67 -15.59 2.43 1.90
C SER A 67 -15.84 1.57 3.14
N CYS A 68 -14.78 1.26 3.87
CA CYS A 68 -14.84 0.70 5.21
C CYS A 68 -15.38 1.73 6.23
N ASN A 69 -15.76 1.29 7.43
CA ASN A 69 -16.30 2.16 8.50
C ASN A 69 -15.37 3.31 8.91
N ASN A 70 -14.09 3.15 8.64
CA ASN A 70 -13.04 4.14 8.90
C ASN A 70 -12.85 5.13 7.73
N GLY A 71 -13.68 5.06 6.69
CA GLY A 71 -13.67 5.93 5.52
C GLY A 71 -12.61 5.61 4.48
N TRP A 72 -11.87 4.49 4.62
CA TRP A 72 -10.92 4.04 3.60
C TRP A 72 -11.64 3.32 2.46
N PRO A 73 -11.21 3.52 1.21
CA PRO A 73 -11.83 2.89 0.06
C PRO A 73 -11.74 1.36 0.12
N ARG A 74 -12.70 0.72 -0.52
CA ARG A 74 -12.83 -0.71 -0.62
C ARG A 74 -13.17 -1.08 -2.05
N TRP A 75 -12.45 -2.05 -2.58
CA TRP A 75 -12.74 -2.63 -3.88
C TRP A 75 -13.34 -4.02 -3.72
N GLU A 76 -14.13 -4.40 -4.69
CA GLU A 76 -14.78 -5.68 -4.81
C GLU A 76 -14.47 -6.24 -6.18
N CYS A 77 -14.12 -7.52 -6.24
CA CYS A 77 -13.79 -8.09 -7.51
C CYS A 77 -15.00 -8.12 -8.44
N ASP A 78 -14.80 -7.62 -9.66
CA ASP A 78 -15.83 -7.68 -10.68
C ASP A 78 -15.96 -9.11 -11.22
N LYS A 79 -17.21 -9.55 -11.34
CA LYS A 79 -17.55 -10.89 -11.83
C LYS A 79 -17.04 -11.13 -13.26
N TRP A 80 -16.96 -10.07 -14.06
CA TRP A 80 -16.45 -10.13 -15.43
C TRP A 80 -14.96 -9.81 -15.52
N GLY A 81 -14.39 -9.30 -14.44
CA GLY A 81 -12.98 -8.97 -14.28
C GLY A 81 -12.06 -10.17 -14.03
N GLY A 82 -12.56 -11.41 -14.08
CA GLY A 82 -11.76 -12.64 -13.98
C GLY A 82 -11.80 -13.36 -12.63
N CYS A 83 -12.47 -12.81 -11.62
CA CYS A 83 -12.62 -13.51 -10.34
C CYS A 83 -13.65 -14.63 -10.40
N SER A 84 -13.30 -15.79 -9.84
CA SER A 84 -14.21 -16.93 -9.69
C SER A 84 -15.18 -16.77 -8.52
N GLU A 85 -14.88 -15.90 -7.55
CA GLU A 85 -15.69 -15.63 -6.36
C GLU A 85 -15.58 -14.17 -5.94
N THR A 86 -16.49 -13.71 -5.08
CA THR A 86 -16.37 -12.37 -4.50
C THR A 86 -15.15 -12.30 -3.59
N ARG A 87 -14.28 -11.35 -3.89
CA ARG A 87 -13.09 -11.00 -3.11
C ARG A 87 -13.02 -9.48 -2.98
N TYR A 88 -12.24 -9.02 -2.02
CA TYR A 88 -12.17 -7.61 -1.67
C TYR A 88 -10.74 -7.14 -1.54
N ILE A 89 -10.51 -5.85 -1.81
CA ILE A 89 -9.29 -5.13 -1.43
C ILE A 89 -9.70 -4.03 -0.45
N TRP A 90 -8.96 -3.88 0.64
CA TRP A 90 -9.21 -2.83 1.62
C TRP A 90 -7.96 -2.45 2.40
N TYR A 91 -7.98 -1.25 2.99
CA TYR A 91 -6.91 -0.75 3.86
C TYR A 91 -7.43 -0.59 5.30
N GLN A 92 -6.62 -0.99 6.29
CA GLN A 92 -7.01 -0.95 7.71
C GLN A 92 -6.01 -0.23 8.61
N PHE A 93 -6.34 -0.20 9.90
CA PHE A 93 -5.65 0.56 10.94
C PHE A 93 -4.23 0.06 11.23
N ASP A 94 -3.90 -1.16 10.80
CA ASP A 94 -2.56 -1.76 10.90
C ASP A 94 -1.59 -1.25 9.81
N SER A 95 -2.03 -0.29 9.00
CA SER A 95 -1.32 0.26 7.85
C SER A 95 -1.04 -0.76 6.75
N ASN A 96 -1.86 -1.81 6.68
CA ASN A 96 -1.75 -2.83 5.67
C ASN A 96 -2.86 -2.71 4.63
N TRP A 97 -2.50 -2.95 3.37
CA TRP A 97 -3.43 -3.39 2.34
C TRP A 97 -3.72 -4.86 2.53
N HIS A 98 -4.98 -5.24 2.33
CA HIS A 98 -5.47 -6.60 2.46
C HIS A 98 -6.27 -7.01 1.23
N ILE A 99 -6.17 -8.28 0.85
CA ILE A 99 -7.01 -8.93 -0.16
C ILE A 99 -7.55 -10.22 0.42
N GLY A 100 -8.83 -10.53 0.20
CA GLY A 100 -9.43 -11.74 0.75
C GLY A 100 -10.96 -11.82 0.64
N PRO A 101 -11.57 -12.81 1.32
CA PRO A 101 -12.98 -13.18 1.15
C PRO A 101 -13.93 -12.25 1.90
N ASN A 102 -13.42 -11.52 2.88
CA ASN A 102 -14.21 -10.63 3.74
C ASN A 102 -13.68 -9.21 3.65
N SER A 103 -14.59 -8.28 3.43
CA SER A 103 -14.25 -6.88 3.25
C SER A 103 -14.12 -6.18 4.60
N CYS A 104 -13.08 -5.34 4.80
CA CYS A 104 -12.91 -4.56 6.04
C CYS A 104 -12.88 -5.44 7.31
N SER A 105 -12.13 -6.54 7.25
CA SER A 105 -12.08 -7.55 8.30
C SER A 105 -10.64 -7.96 8.59
N ASP A 106 -10.41 -8.65 9.70
CA ASP A 106 -9.09 -9.21 10.04
C ASP A 106 -8.75 -10.49 9.24
N SER A 107 -9.63 -10.92 8.33
CA SER A 107 -9.48 -12.13 7.52
C SER A 107 -8.98 -11.78 6.12
N ALA A 108 -7.65 -11.78 5.95
CA ALA A 108 -6.98 -11.61 4.66
C ALA A 108 -6.34 -12.91 4.16
N GLU A 109 -6.20 -13.04 2.84
CA GLU A 109 -5.46 -14.09 2.15
C GLU A 109 -4.16 -13.55 1.55
N ILE A 110 -4.12 -12.24 1.22
CA ILE A 110 -2.92 -11.50 0.84
C ILE A 110 -2.87 -10.21 1.66
N TYR A 111 -1.68 -9.80 2.12
CA TYR A 111 -1.50 -8.47 2.71
C TYR A 111 -0.12 -7.88 2.41
N THR A 112 -0.01 -6.55 2.55
CA THR A 112 1.29 -5.87 2.60
C THR A 112 1.23 -4.61 3.44
N LEU A 113 2.36 -4.24 4.04
CA LEU A 113 2.50 -3.00 4.80
C LEU A 113 2.80 -1.86 3.84
N ASP A 114 1.94 -0.84 3.86
CA ASP A 114 2.10 0.38 3.07
C ASP A 114 1.73 1.58 3.93
N LEU A 115 2.74 2.19 4.56
CA LEU A 115 2.54 3.34 5.44
C LEU A 115 2.04 4.59 4.70
N ASP A 116 2.26 4.65 3.39
CA ASP A 116 1.79 5.74 2.55
C ASP A 116 0.32 5.55 2.14
N ALA A 117 -0.20 4.33 2.33
CA ALA A 117 -1.56 3.93 1.98
C ALA A 117 -1.93 4.29 0.54
N ASP A 118 -0.98 4.21 -0.39
CA ASP A 118 -1.09 4.63 -1.79
C ASP A 118 -0.64 3.50 -2.70
N LEU A 119 -1.63 2.70 -3.11
CA LEU A 119 -1.44 1.49 -3.92
C LEU A 119 -0.73 1.76 -5.27
N ARG A 120 -0.74 3.00 -5.79
CA ARG A 120 -0.03 3.35 -7.05
C ARG A 120 1.47 3.45 -6.87
N SER A 121 1.88 3.87 -5.67
CA SER A 121 3.27 4.08 -5.32
C SER A 121 3.91 2.84 -4.71
N PHE A 122 3.09 1.85 -4.34
CA PHE A 122 3.56 0.64 -3.70
C PHE A 122 4.48 -0.16 -4.64
N SER A 123 5.66 -0.51 -4.12
CA SER A 123 6.70 -1.27 -4.84
C SER A 123 7.31 -2.39 -3.98
N GLY A 124 6.62 -2.78 -2.90
CA GLY A 124 7.07 -3.83 -1.99
C GLY A 124 6.67 -5.24 -2.42
N THR A 125 6.97 -6.20 -1.56
CA THR A 125 6.53 -7.60 -1.73
C THR A 125 5.23 -7.83 -0.96
N TRP A 126 4.31 -8.56 -1.57
CA TRP A 126 3.08 -9.00 -0.92
C TRP A 126 3.33 -10.29 -0.13
N ASN A 127 2.62 -10.46 0.97
CA ASN A 127 2.58 -11.72 1.71
C ASN A 127 1.28 -12.43 1.38
N GLU A 128 1.35 -13.74 1.22
CA GLU A 128 0.21 -14.58 0.87
C GLU A 128 0.08 -15.76 1.84
N TYR A 129 -1.16 -16.07 2.20
CA TYR A 129 -1.47 -17.22 3.04
C TYR A 129 -1.43 -18.48 2.19
N THR A 130 -0.45 -19.34 2.45
CA THR A 130 -0.24 -20.54 1.65
C THR A 130 -1.24 -21.64 2.01
N THR A 131 -1.41 -22.58 1.09
CA THR A 131 -2.17 -23.83 1.33
C THR A 131 -1.57 -24.70 2.44
N THR A 132 -0.34 -24.41 2.88
CA THR A 132 0.33 -25.04 4.03
C THR A 132 0.05 -24.33 5.36
N GLY A 133 -0.72 -23.24 5.36
CA GLY A 133 -1.20 -22.55 6.55
C GLY A 133 -0.29 -21.46 7.10
N TYR A 134 0.65 -20.95 6.29
CA TYR A 134 1.64 -19.95 6.72
C TYR A 134 1.66 -18.75 5.78
N TRP A 135 1.97 -17.56 6.32
CA TRP A 135 2.24 -16.37 5.52
C TRP A 135 3.63 -16.43 4.92
N GLN A 136 3.74 -16.24 3.61
CA GLN A 136 5.01 -16.21 2.90
C GLN A 136 5.08 -15.00 1.95
N PRO A 137 6.25 -14.38 1.78
CA PRO A 137 6.46 -13.39 0.74
C PRO A 137 6.26 -14.02 -0.64
N ASN A 138 5.44 -13.39 -1.47
CA ASN A 138 5.23 -13.77 -2.86
C ASN A 138 5.48 -12.55 -3.75
N SER A 139 6.65 -12.55 -4.41
CA SER A 139 7.06 -11.48 -5.32
C SER A 139 6.41 -11.56 -6.70
N ALA A 140 5.70 -12.65 -7.01
CA ALA A 140 4.93 -12.76 -8.24
C ALA A 140 3.62 -11.96 -8.17
N ILE A 141 3.11 -11.70 -6.96
CA ILE A 141 1.89 -10.92 -6.79
C ILE A 141 2.10 -9.50 -7.30
N SER A 142 1.28 -9.13 -8.27
CA SER A 142 1.19 -7.79 -8.80
C SER A 142 -0.18 -7.23 -8.49
N VAL A 143 -0.20 -6.05 -7.86
CA VAL A 143 -1.41 -5.27 -7.62
C VAL A 143 -1.17 -3.93 -8.28
N THR A 144 -1.82 -3.74 -9.41
CA THR A 144 -1.63 -2.55 -10.24
C THR A 144 -2.93 -1.78 -10.29
N CYS A 145 -2.90 -0.49 -10.01
CA CYS A 145 -4.03 0.35 -10.37
C CYS A 145 -4.15 0.36 -11.89
N ALA A 146 -5.20 -0.28 -12.39
CA ALA A 146 -5.68 0.02 -13.72
C ALA A 146 -6.26 1.43 -13.59
N GLY A 147 -5.42 2.43 -13.87
CA GLY A 147 -5.92 3.76 -14.11
C GLY A 147 -7.07 3.61 -15.07
N ASP A 148 -8.20 4.23 -14.75
CA ASP A 148 -9.32 4.25 -15.68
C ASP A 148 -8.76 4.51 -17.07
N GLY A 149 -9.30 3.81 -18.06
CA GLY A 149 -9.19 4.36 -19.39
C GLY A 149 -9.58 5.85 -19.33
N MET A 150 -8.88 6.63 -20.15
CA MET A 150 -8.77 8.09 -20.05
C MET A 150 -9.65 8.81 -19.02
N THR A 151 -9.04 9.42 -18.00
CA THR A 151 -9.70 10.46 -17.16
C THR A 151 -10.33 11.58 -18.02
N ASP A 152 -11.34 12.31 -17.52
CA ASP A 152 -12.00 13.43 -18.24
C ASP A 152 -10.98 14.47 -18.75
N SER A 153 -9.93 14.77 -17.97
CA SER A 153 -8.85 15.67 -18.37
C SER A 153 -8.02 15.11 -19.53
N SER A 154 -7.68 13.82 -19.48
CA SER A 154 -7.00 13.15 -20.59
C SER A 154 -7.90 12.97 -21.81
N ILE A 155 -9.22 12.77 -21.65
CA ILE A 155 -10.18 12.75 -22.77
C ILE A 155 -10.20 14.11 -23.44
N ARG A 156 -10.33 15.22 -22.69
CA ARG A 156 -10.32 16.57 -23.28
C ARG A 156 -9.02 16.86 -24.02
N THR A 157 -7.90 16.43 -23.45
CA THR A 157 -6.58 16.58 -24.06
C THR A 157 -6.46 15.74 -25.34
N ALA A 158 -6.88 14.48 -25.29
CA ALA A 158 -6.85 13.58 -26.43
C ALA A 158 -7.81 14.05 -27.54
N VAL A 159 -9.02 14.49 -27.20
CA VAL A 159 -9.97 15.09 -28.16
C VAL A 159 -9.39 16.34 -28.81
N ALA A 160 -8.78 17.25 -28.04
CA ALA A 160 -8.11 18.42 -28.61
C ALA A 160 -6.96 18.03 -29.55
N ALA A 161 -6.19 16.99 -29.22
CA ALA A 161 -5.15 16.44 -30.07
C ALA A 161 -5.74 15.83 -31.36
N TRP A 162 -6.81 15.05 -31.25
CA TRP A 162 -7.52 14.45 -32.39
C TRP A 162 -8.11 15.51 -33.34
N LEU A 163 -8.62 16.62 -32.81
CA LEU A 163 -9.11 17.76 -33.60
C LEU A 163 -7.98 18.53 -34.30
N SER A 164 -6.75 18.48 -33.78
CA SER A 164 -5.59 19.19 -34.33
C SER A 164 -4.81 18.35 -35.35
N ASN A 165 -4.53 17.08 -35.01
CA ASN A 165 -3.83 16.13 -35.85
C ASN A 165 -4.20 14.69 -35.45
N SER A 166 -5.13 14.10 -36.19
CA SER A 166 -5.64 12.76 -35.93
C SER A 166 -4.56 11.67 -36.01
N ALA A 167 -3.64 11.74 -36.96
CA ALA A 167 -2.59 10.73 -37.12
C ALA A 167 -1.63 10.68 -35.93
N SER A 168 -1.23 11.86 -35.43
CA SER A 168 -0.38 11.94 -34.23
C SER A 168 -1.14 11.56 -32.97
N ALA A 169 -2.43 11.88 -32.90
CA ALA A 169 -3.28 11.53 -31.77
C ALA A 169 -3.55 10.03 -31.70
N GLU A 170 -3.82 9.36 -32.83
CA GLU A 170 -4.00 7.91 -32.90
C GLU A 170 -2.75 7.16 -32.45
N ALA A 171 -1.56 7.62 -32.83
CA ALA A 171 -0.29 7.05 -32.38
C ALA A 171 -0.05 7.23 -30.87
N THR A 172 -0.59 8.29 -30.26
CA THR A 172 -0.35 8.62 -28.84
C THR A 172 -1.41 8.04 -27.91
N TYR A 173 -2.67 8.02 -28.37
CA TYR A 173 -3.85 7.77 -27.55
C TYR A 173 -4.68 6.57 -28.02
N GLY A 174 -4.33 5.96 -29.15
CA GLY A 174 -5.15 4.92 -29.79
C GLY A 174 -6.43 5.47 -30.41
N HIS A 175 -7.15 4.59 -31.12
CA HIS A 175 -8.43 4.91 -31.75
C HIS A 175 -9.49 5.23 -30.67
N ILE A 176 -10.29 6.28 -30.88
CA ILE A 176 -11.36 6.68 -29.93
C ILE A 176 -12.34 5.54 -29.61
N SER A 177 -12.55 4.61 -30.56
CA SER A 177 -13.42 3.45 -30.36
C SER A 177 -12.87 2.39 -29.41
N THR A 178 -11.63 2.55 -28.93
CA THR A 178 -10.97 1.63 -28.00
C THR A 178 -10.67 2.29 -26.66
N TRP A 179 -11.20 3.49 -26.40
CA TRP A 179 -11.09 4.15 -25.10
C TRP A 179 -12.15 3.54 -24.17
N GLU A 180 -11.71 3.06 -23.00
CA GLU A 180 -12.56 2.53 -21.91
C GLU A 180 -12.80 3.60 -20.85
#